data_AF-A0A7C7PUR7-F1
#
_entry.id   AF-A0A7C7PUR7-F1
#
_cell.length_a   1.000
_cell.length_b   1.000
_cell.length_c   1.000
_cell.angle_alpha   90.00
_cell.angle_beta   90.00
_cell.angle_gamma   90.00
#
_symmetry.space_group_name_H-M   'P 1'
#
loop_
_entity.id
_entity.type
_entity.pdbx_description
1 polymer ?
#
loop_
_entity_poly.entity_id
_entity_poly.type
_entity_poly.pdbx_seq_one_letter_code
_entity_poly.pdbx_strand_id
1 'polypeptide(L)'
;MIVAVSGKGGTGKTTIAALLVRKLMRMDGPVLAVDADPNSNLGEQLGMEVGETIGDIREEVLEEELPPGMTKDRYLELRIQETLTEGEGVDLLTMGRPEGPGCYCYVNHLLRGFLDRLSKNYRHIVVDNEAGMEHLSRRTTR
;
A
#
# COMPACT_ATOMS: atom_id res chain seq x y z
N MET A 1 -6.86 14.17 0.07
CA MET A 1 -5.52 14.75 0.33
C MET A 1 -4.53 13.60 0.47
N ILE A 2 -3.40 13.66 -0.22
CA ILE A 2 -2.36 12.64 -0.17
C ILE A 2 -1.09 13.28 0.37
N VAL A 3 -0.49 12.67 1.40
CA VAL A 3 0.77 13.09 2.00
C VAL A 3 1.78 11.97 1.86
N ALA A 4 2.86 12.21 1.14
CA ALA A 4 3.98 11.27 1.05
C ALA A 4 5.12 11.74 1.95
N VAL A 5 5.55 10.88 2.86
CA VAL A 5 6.69 11.10 3.75
C VAL A 5 7.90 10.36 3.17
N SER A 6 8.98 11.08 2.89
CA SER A 6 10.18 10.52 2.25
C SER A 6 11.45 11.15 2.83
N GLY A 7 12.58 10.45 2.73
CA GLY A 7 13.86 10.89 3.31
C GLY A 7 14.83 9.72 3.51
N LYS A 8 16.03 10.00 4.03
CA LYS A 8 17.07 8.99 4.25
C LYS A 8 16.68 7.97 5.34
N GLY A 9 17.40 6.85 5.42
CA GLY A 9 17.26 5.89 6.52
C GLY A 9 17.51 6.56 7.88
N GLY A 10 16.73 6.19 8.90
CA GLY A 10 16.93 6.66 10.28
C GLY A 10 16.46 8.09 10.60
N THR A 11 15.82 8.81 9.67
CA THR A 11 15.36 10.20 9.92
C THR A 11 13.99 10.30 10.62
N GLY A 12 13.40 9.19 11.07
CA GLY A 12 12.10 9.18 11.77
C GLY A 12 10.87 9.30 10.88
N LYS A 13 10.96 8.92 9.60
CA LYS A 13 9.86 9.03 8.60
C LYS A 13 8.60 8.31 9.02
N THR A 14 8.73 7.02 9.32
CA THR A 14 7.64 6.16 9.79
C THR A 14 6.97 6.74 11.03
N THR A 15 7.75 7.30 11.96
CA THR A 15 7.22 7.96 13.15
C THR A 15 6.39 9.19 12.79
N ILE A 16 6.86 10.04 11.89
CA ILE A 16 6.09 11.20 11.42
C ILE A 16 4.83 10.74 10.67
N ALA A 17 4.93 9.70 9.84
CA ALA A 17 3.79 9.13 9.13
C ALA A 17 2.72 8.60 10.11
N ALA A 18 3.12 7.81 11.11
CA ALA A 18 2.23 7.28 12.13
C ALA A 18 1.55 8.39 12.96
N LEU A 19 2.30 9.43 13.34
CA LEU A 19 1.74 10.59 14.05
C LEU A 19 0.75 11.36 13.19
N LEU A 20 1.04 11.53 11.90
CA LEU A 20 0.15 12.19 10.95
C LEU A 20 -1.15 11.40 10.77
N VAL A 21 -1.06 10.10 10.56
CA VAL A 21 -2.22 9.19 10.50
C VAL A 21 -3.09 9.36 11.75
N ARG A 22 -2.52 9.18 12.95
CA ARG A 22 -3.24 9.33 14.22
C ARG A 22 -3.92 10.70 14.38
N LYS A 23 -3.29 11.77 13.87
CA LYS A 23 -3.87 13.11 13.91
C LYS A 23 -5.03 13.26 12.93
N LEU A 24 -4.88 12.76 11.70
CA LEU A 24 -5.91 12.85 10.65
C LEU A 24 -7.14 12.02 11.00
N MET A 25 -6.95 10.81 11.55
CA MET A 25 -8.04 9.95 12.03
C MET A 25 -8.98 10.68 12.99
N ARG A 26 -8.43 11.52 13.87
CA ARG A 26 -9.19 12.29 14.88
C ARG A 26 -9.89 13.53 14.32
N MET A 27 -9.48 14.01 13.15
CA MET A 27 -9.97 15.27 12.59
C MET A 27 -11.04 15.06 11.53
N ASP A 28 -10.78 14.17 10.56
CA ASP A 28 -11.48 14.20 9.28
C ASP A 28 -11.94 12.82 8.77
N GLY A 29 -11.91 11.80 9.65
CA GLY A 29 -12.43 10.46 9.34
C GLY A 29 -11.33 9.48 8.88
N PRO A 30 -11.73 8.39 8.20
CA PRO A 30 -10.83 7.26 7.94
C PRO A 30 -9.65 7.62 7.04
N VAL A 31 -8.48 7.10 7.39
CA VAL A 31 -7.21 7.33 6.71
C VAL A 31 -6.74 6.04 6.04
N LEU A 32 -6.26 6.12 4.81
CA LEU A 32 -5.47 5.03 4.21
C LEU A 32 -3.99 5.28 4.51
N ALA A 33 -3.38 4.41 5.29
CA ALA A 33 -1.94 4.34 5.49
C ALA A 33 -1.34 3.40 4.43
N VAL A 34 -0.29 3.83 3.74
CA VAL A 34 0.44 3.01 2.78
C VAL A 34 1.88 2.88 3.26
N ASP A 35 2.29 1.66 3.60
CA ASP A 35 3.66 1.32 3.94
C ASP A 35 4.41 0.88 2.69
N ALA A 36 5.23 1.77 2.14
CA ALA A 36 6.09 1.52 0.98
C ALA A 36 7.57 1.34 1.38
N ASP A 37 7.84 1.10 2.67
CA ASP A 37 9.17 0.71 3.17
C ASP A 37 9.27 -0.83 3.17
N PRO A 38 10.32 -1.43 2.58
CA PRO A 38 10.55 -2.87 2.59
C PRO A 38 10.62 -3.48 4.01
N ASN A 39 10.95 -2.67 5.02
CA ASN A 39 10.98 -3.12 6.42
C ASN A 39 9.59 -3.13 7.08
N SER A 40 8.58 -2.53 6.44
CA SER A 40 7.16 -2.60 6.81
C SER A 40 6.84 -2.29 8.28
N ASN A 41 7.42 -1.20 8.80
CA ASN A 41 7.33 -0.83 10.22
C ASN A 41 6.12 0.05 10.57
N LEU A 42 5.37 0.54 9.58
CA LEU A 42 4.26 1.47 9.84
C LEU A 42 3.10 0.77 10.56
N GLY A 43 2.82 -0.49 10.21
CA GLY A 43 1.78 -1.28 10.86
C GLY A 43 2.03 -1.45 12.36
N GLU A 44 3.25 -1.82 12.74
CA GLU A 44 3.64 -1.94 14.15
C GLU A 44 3.44 -0.61 14.91
N GLN A 45 3.83 0.52 14.31
CA GLN A 45 3.65 1.84 14.95
C GLN A 45 2.19 2.28 15.06
N LEU A 46 1.32 1.78 14.19
CA LEU A 46 -0.12 1.99 14.27
C LEU A 46 -0.82 0.98 15.20
N GLY A 47 -0.13 -0.09 15.61
CA GLY A 47 -0.70 -1.17 16.42
C GLY A 47 -1.55 -2.14 15.59
N MET A 48 -1.18 -2.34 14.33
CA MET A 48 -1.89 -3.19 13.36
C MET A 48 -1.02 -4.41 13.01
N GLU A 49 -1.62 -5.59 13.02
CA GLU A 49 -0.97 -6.82 12.59
C GLU A 49 -1.05 -6.91 11.06
N VAL A 50 0.11 -6.85 10.39
CA VAL A 50 0.17 -6.95 8.93
C VAL A 50 0.02 -8.41 8.52
N GLY A 51 -0.97 -8.67 7.65
CA GLY A 51 -1.18 -9.96 7.00
C GLY A 51 -0.35 -10.10 5.72
N GLU A 52 -1.02 -10.46 4.63
CA GLU A 52 -0.41 -10.51 3.29
C GLU A 52 -0.04 -9.10 2.80
N THR A 53 0.96 -9.01 1.93
CA THR A 53 1.41 -7.75 1.30
C THR A 53 1.13 -7.72 -0.20
N ILE A 54 1.22 -6.54 -0.82
CA ILE A 54 1.14 -6.40 -2.28
C ILE A 54 2.25 -7.20 -2.98
N GLY A 55 3.42 -7.33 -2.36
CA GLY A 55 4.49 -8.19 -2.86
C GLY A 55 4.05 -9.65 -2.97
N ASP A 56 3.42 -10.19 -1.93
CA ASP A 56 2.97 -11.58 -1.89
C ASP A 56 1.92 -11.86 -2.96
N ILE A 57 0.91 -10.98 -3.08
CA ILE A 57 -0.15 -11.09 -4.10
C ILE A 57 0.42 -11.00 -5.51
N ARG A 58 1.41 -10.13 -5.73
CA ARG A 58 2.04 -9.99 -7.05
C ARG A 58 2.71 -11.29 -7.48
N GLU A 59 3.44 -11.96 -6.59
CA GLU A 59 4.06 -13.25 -6.88
C GLU A 59 2.99 -14.33 -7.12
N GLU A 60 1.96 -14.39 -6.26
CA GLU A 60 0.85 -15.34 -6.39
C GLU A 60 0.14 -15.24 -7.76
N VAL A 61 -0.20 -14.02 -8.21
CA VAL A 61 -0.89 -13.79 -9.50
C VAL A 61 -0.02 -14.16 -10.72
N LEU A 62 1.30 -14.17 -10.55
CA LEU A 62 2.24 -14.60 -11.59
C LEU A 62 2.35 -16.12 -11.66
N GLU A 63 2.35 -16.80 -10.51
CA GLU A 63 2.61 -18.23 -10.39
C GLU A 63 1.34 -19.11 -10.46
N GLU A 64 0.18 -18.62 -10.03
CA GLU A 64 -1.02 -19.46 -9.87
C GLU A 64 -1.92 -19.60 -11.11
N GLU A 65 -2.57 -20.77 -11.18
CA GLU A 65 -3.71 -21.00 -12.07
C GLU A 65 -4.97 -20.36 -11.46
N LEU A 66 -5.55 -19.41 -12.19
CA LEU A 66 -6.69 -18.65 -11.72
C LEU A 66 -7.93 -19.54 -11.50
N PRO A 67 -8.80 -19.18 -10.55
CA PRO A 67 -10.11 -19.82 -10.41
C PRO A 67 -10.89 -19.85 -11.74
N PRO A 68 -11.62 -20.94 -12.05
CA PRO A 68 -12.40 -21.04 -13.28
C PRO A 68 -13.38 -19.87 -13.46
N GLY A 69 -13.31 -19.22 -14.61
CA GLY A 69 -14.18 -18.09 -14.94
C GLY A 69 -13.71 -16.73 -14.41
N MET A 70 -12.52 -16.64 -13.80
CA MET A 70 -11.93 -15.39 -13.34
C MET A 70 -10.77 -14.93 -14.23
N THR A 71 -10.71 -13.63 -14.49
CA THR A 71 -9.61 -12.99 -15.20
C THR A 71 -8.52 -12.54 -14.21
N LYS A 72 -7.26 -12.39 -14.68
CA LYS A 72 -6.15 -11.98 -13.81
C LYS A 72 -6.39 -10.64 -13.12
N ASP A 73 -7.02 -9.69 -13.82
CA ASP A 73 -7.38 -8.39 -13.25
C ASP A 73 -8.41 -8.52 -12.13
N ARG A 74 -9.46 -9.34 -12.32
CA ARG A 74 -10.48 -9.55 -11.28
C ARG A 74 -9.91 -10.28 -10.06
N TYR A 75 -9.05 -11.26 -10.29
CA TYR A 75 -8.39 -11.99 -9.22
C TYR A 75 -7.48 -11.07 -8.40
N LEU A 76 -6.66 -10.27 -9.09
CA LEU A 76 -5.80 -9.29 -8.44
C LEU A 76 -6.61 -8.23 -7.68
N GLU A 77 -7.74 -7.76 -8.21
CA GLU A 77 -8.65 -6.85 -7.49
C GLU A 77 -9.07 -7.43 -6.14
N LEU A 78 -9.55 -8.67 -6.16
CA LEU A 78 -10.03 -9.38 -4.98
C LEU A 78 -8.92 -9.51 -3.94
N ARG A 79 -7.75 -10.02 -4.35
CA ARG A 79 -6.62 -10.24 -3.43
C ARG A 79 -6.12 -8.92 -2.84
N ILE A 80 -6.07 -7.83 -3.61
CA ILE A 80 -5.70 -6.48 -3.10
C ILE A 80 -6.69 -6.00 -2.02
N GLN A 81 -7.97 -6.33 -2.16
CA GLN A 81 -8.94 -5.98 -1.12
C GLN A 81 -8.74 -6.82 0.14
N GLU A 82 -8.32 -8.08 0.02
CA GLU A 82 -8.06 -8.98 1.14
C GLU A 82 -6.78 -8.66 1.92
N THR A 83 -5.76 -8.04 1.29
CA THR A 83 -4.52 -7.59 1.97
C THR A 83 -4.71 -6.32 2.81
N LEU A 84 -5.76 -5.53 2.56
CA LEU A 84 -6.03 -4.34 3.35
C LEU A 84 -6.26 -4.73 4.80
N THR A 85 -5.35 -4.31 5.68
CA THR A 85 -5.51 -4.51 7.11
C THR A 85 -6.43 -3.41 7.64
N GLU A 86 -7.66 -3.79 7.98
CA GLU A 86 -8.67 -2.85 8.48
C GLU A 86 -8.46 -2.54 9.97
N GLY A 87 -8.61 -1.28 10.34
CA GLY A 87 -8.43 -0.82 11.71
C GLY A 87 -9.48 0.22 12.13
N GLU A 88 -9.44 0.64 13.40
CA GLU A 88 -10.37 1.65 13.91
C GLU A 88 -10.04 3.05 13.38
N GLY A 89 -10.60 3.41 12.22
CA GLY A 89 -10.43 4.71 11.57
C GLY A 89 -9.17 4.82 10.72
N VAL A 90 -8.43 3.73 10.53
CA VAL A 90 -7.29 3.65 9.60
C VAL A 90 -7.28 2.28 8.96
N ASP A 91 -7.11 2.25 7.64
CA ASP A 91 -6.81 1.03 6.90
C ASP A 91 -5.36 1.09 6.43
N LEU A 92 -4.68 -0.05 6.47
CA LEU A 92 -3.26 -0.16 6.15
C LEU A 92 -3.06 -1.04 4.92
N LEU A 93 -2.32 -0.50 3.97
CA LEU A 93 -1.84 -1.20 2.79
C LEU A 93 -0.32 -1.35 2.87
N THR A 94 0.17 -2.58 2.91
CA THR A 94 1.61 -2.86 2.98
C THR A 94 2.14 -3.32 1.64
N MET A 95 3.14 -2.62 1.10
CA MET A 95 3.75 -2.96 -0.19
C MET A 95 4.58 -4.25 -0.12
N GLY A 96 5.24 -4.49 1.01
CA GLY A 96 6.09 -5.66 1.21
C GLY A 96 7.35 -5.64 0.36
N ARG A 97 7.87 -6.83 0.04
CA ARG A 97 9.16 -6.99 -0.62
C ARG A 97 9.15 -6.48 -2.08
N PRO A 98 10.27 -5.89 -2.54
CA PRO A 98 10.42 -5.48 -3.93
C PRO A 98 10.39 -6.68 -4.88
N GLU A 99 10.24 -6.39 -6.17
CA GLU A 99 10.21 -7.39 -7.25
C GLU A 99 11.50 -8.23 -7.28
N GLY A 100 11.33 -9.54 -7.47
CA GLY A 100 12.43 -10.45 -7.77
C GLY A 100 12.82 -10.42 -9.25
N PRO A 101 13.62 -11.39 -9.73
CA PRO A 101 13.82 -11.59 -11.16
C PRO A 101 12.50 -12.00 -11.83
N GLY A 102 12.13 -11.39 -12.97
CA GLY A 102 10.88 -11.70 -13.67
C GLY A 102 10.32 -10.55 -14.49
N CYS A 103 9.13 -10.77 -15.09
CA CYS A 103 8.41 -9.76 -15.86
C CYS A 103 7.14 -9.32 -15.11
N TYR A 104 7.23 -8.21 -14.39
CA TYR A 104 6.15 -7.70 -13.52
C TYR A 104 5.32 -6.59 -14.17
N CYS A 105 5.67 -6.15 -15.38
CA CYS A 105 5.07 -4.98 -16.04
C CYS A 105 3.53 -5.04 -16.11
N TYR A 106 2.97 -6.21 -16.45
CA TYR A 106 1.52 -6.38 -16.56
C TYR A 106 0.83 -6.29 -15.20
N VAL A 107 1.31 -7.03 -14.19
CA VAL A 107 0.74 -7.03 -12.85
C VAL A 107 0.89 -5.65 -12.20
N ASN A 108 2.02 -4.98 -12.40
CA ASN A 108 2.25 -3.61 -11.94
C ASN A 108 1.31 -2.60 -12.59
N HIS A 109 0.99 -2.76 -13.88
CA HIS A 109 0.01 -1.91 -14.54
C HIS A 109 -1.38 -2.08 -13.92
N LEU A 110 -1.78 -3.32 -13.65
CA LEU A 110 -3.06 -3.60 -12.99
C LEU A 110 -3.09 -3.09 -11.55
N LEU A 111 -2.07 -3.39 -10.76
CA LEU A 111 -1.87 -2.91 -9.39
C LEU A 111 -2.06 -1.39 -9.31
N ARG A 112 -1.38 -0.64 -10.17
CA ARG A 112 -1.53 0.83 -10.24
C ARG A 112 -2.98 1.25 -10.46
N GLY A 113 -3.68 0.63 -11.40
CA GLY A 113 -5.09 0.92 -11.68
C GLY A 113 -6.04 0.61 -10.52
N PHE A 114 -5.71 -0.39 -9.69
CA PHE A 114 -6.45 -0.68 -8.45
C PHE A 114 -6.13 0.33 -7.35
N LEU A 115 -4.86 0.60 -7.09
CA LEU A 115 -4.43 1.58 -6.07
C LEU A 115 -4.97 2.98 -6.36
N ASP A 116 -5.02 3.39 -7.63
CA ASP A 116 -5.60 4.67 -8.05
C ASP A 116 -7.12 4.73 -7.77
N ARG A 117 -7.83 3.61 -7.91
CA ARG A 117 -9.27 3.53 -7.59
C ARG A 117 -9.51 3.49 -6.09
N LEU A 118 -8.75 2.66 -5.37
CA LEU A 118 -8.80 2.56 -3.91
C LEU A 118 -8.53 3.92 -3.26
N SER A 119 -7.52 4.63 -3.73
CA SER A 119 -7.15 5.96 -3.24
C SER A 119 -8.30 6.97 -3.30
N LYS A 120 -9.20 6.86 -4.28
CA LYS A 120 -10.36 7.78 -4.42
C LYS A 120 -11.43 7.58 -3.36
N ASN A 121 -11.44 6.43 -2.67
CA ASN A 121 -12.41 6.13 -1.62
C ASN A 121 -12.01 6.75 -0.26
N TYR A 122 -10.78 7.24 -0.12
CA TYR A 122 -10.27 7.82 1.11
C TYR A 122 -10.12 9.33 1.01
N ARG A 123 -10.54 10.03 2.06
CA ARG A 123 -10.31 11.47 2.18
C ARG A 123 -8.84 11.79 2.40
N HIS A 124 -8.15 10.94 3.18
CA HIS A 124 -6.76 11.11 3.56
C HIS A 124 -5.96 9.87 3.24
N ILE A 125 -4.81 10.06 2.61
CA ILE A 125 -3.84 9.01 2.36
C ILE A 125 -2.49 9.47 2.88
N VAL A 126 -1.83 8.63 3.67
CA VAL A 126 -0.48 8.87 4.17
C VAL A 126 0.42 7.75 3.66
N VAL A 127 1.43 8.10 2.88
CA VAL A 127 2.39 7.14 2.32
C VAL A 127 3.72 7.30 3.04
N ASP A 128 4.18 6.25 3.72
CA ASP A 128 5.54 6.17 4.25
C ASP A 128 6.45 5.52 3.19
N ASN A 129 7.40 6.28 2.65
CA ASN A 129 8.21 5.85 1.52
C ASN A 129 9.69 5.73 1.90
N GLU A 130 10.35 4.68 1.43
CA GLU A 130 11.81 4.63 1.45
C GLU A 130 12.42 5.53 0.34
N ALA A 131 13.65 5.98 0.54
CA ALA A 131 14.41 6.69 -0.50
C ALA A 131 14.69 5.73 -1.68
N GLY A 132 14.30 6.11 -2.90
CA GLY A 132 14.50 5.30 -4.12
C GLY A 132 13.24 4.61 -4.66
N MET A 133 12.11 4.71 -3.94
CA MET A 133 10.79 4.23 -4.36
C MET A 133 9.94 5.39 -4.93
N GLU A 134 10.52 6.25 -5.77
CA GLU A 134 9.83 7.42 -6.36
C GLU A 134 8.70 7.10 -7.35
N HIS A 135 8.42 5.82 -7.61
CA HIS A 135 7.47 5.40 -8.64
C HIS A 135 6.01 5.40 -8.18
N LEU A 136 5.74 5.45 -6.86
CA LEU A 136 4.40 5.65 -6.29
C LEU A 136 4.08 7.14 -6.05
N SER A 137 5.05 7.93 -5.57
CA SER A 137 4.79 9.34 -5.21
C SER A 137 4.60 10.26 -6.43
N ARG A 138 5.13 9.89 -7.60
CA ARG A 138 5.10 10.73 -8.81
C ARG A 138 3.72 10.93 -9.43
N ARG A 139 2.67 10.17 -9.06
CA ARG A 139 1.37 10.26 -9.75
C ARG A 139 0.10 10.29 -8.90
N THR A 140 0.16 10.03 -7.60
CA THR A 140 -0.94 10.38 -6.69
C THR A 140 -1.17 11.91 -6.57
N THR A 141 -0.32 12.72 -7.19
CA THR A 141 -0.43 14.18 -7.30
C THR A 141 -1.12 14.68 -8.59
N ARG A 142 -1.79 13.81 -9.37
CA ARG A 142 -2.67 14.24 -10.47
C ARG A 142 -4.12 13.87 -10.25
#